data_AF-A0A5J4NHA2-F1
#
_entry.id   AF-A0A5J4NHA2-F1
#
_cell.length_a   1.000
_cell.length_b   1.000
_cell.length_c   1.000
_cell.angle_alpha   90.00
_cell.angle_beta   90.00
_cell.angle_gamma   90.00
#
_symmetry.space_group_name_H-M   'P 1'
#
loop_
_entity.id
_entity.type
_entity.pdbx_description
1 polymer ?
#
loop_
_entity_poly.entity_id
_entity_poly.type
_entity_poly.pdbx_seq_one_letter_code
_entity_poly.pdbx_strand_id
1 'polypeptide(L)'
;MERGAQSSIPGKDAELRTLAKSFGLYLKPVARIHLTVQLPTLHDSSGQAKSFTTWEIIEKLRQLCPSVLSPPTPIRIVRTTLEFVRLLVEVDCKSDVKRVVTSLDSQYIKLSGFPQNLHVRASEAPSDCPRRHDWEAFFRDAEDTDETKPGERPDTLVLSGLPVRWFSQSARSSQSFPEHLDPNDTKLDRPILAVVKAVFETFGVVRSVDIPMLDPVQNPSCLDWYLDEYCGIRTNHAVSAASAYEPSLGTTEQEAVGGFGKIGPDTISVVSDGAHSVSQVPISIFNATLSSLDTDSASKAKSVLTPLTFVAYVQYSDYTGFTKAMESLRGHKLVYAPQSPASNAVLSEKASTKLYFTAEIKVL
;
A
#
# COMPACT_ATOMS: atom_id res chain seq x y z
N MET A 1 -35.09 11.14 29.80
CA MET A 1 -34.06 12.01 29.21
C MET A 1 -32.76 11.24 29.17
N GLU A 2 -32.58 10.47 28.10
CA GLU A 2 -31.43 9.60 27.88
C GLU A 2 -30.17 10.43 27.62
N ARG A 3 -29.09 10.08 28.33
CA ARG A 3 -27.74 10.59 28.05
C ARG A 3 -27.16 9.79 26.90
N GLY A 4 -26.76 10.46 25.83
CA GLY A 4 -26.08 9.85 24.69
C GLY A 4 -24.77 9.18 25.15
N ALA A 5 -24.70 7.87 24.95
CA ALA A 5 -23.49 7.09 25.17
C ALA A 5 -22.46 7.45 24.09
N GLN A 6 -21.38 8.12 24.50
CA GLN A 6 -20.15 8.17 23.73
C GLN A 6 -19.58 6.75 23.67
N SER A 7 -19.61 6.15 22.49
CA SER A 7 -18.92 4.90 22.18
C SER A 7 -17.41 5.17 22.19
N SER A 8 -16.78 4.94 23.34
CA SER A 8 -15.33 4.93 23.49
C SER A 8 -14.77 3.61 22.95
N ILE A 9 -13.96 3.68 21.89
CA ILE A 9 -13.27 2.54 21.27
C ILE A 9 -11.98 2.26 22.07
N PRO A 10 -11.77 1.07 22.68
CA PRO A 10 -10.51 0.77 23.34
C PRO A 10 -9.56 -0.02 22.41
N GLY A 11 -8.28 0.39 22.40
CA GLY A 11 -7.12 -0.44 22.05
C GLY A 11 -6.78 -0.61 20.56
N LYS A 12 -5.59 -0.14 20.14
CA LYS A 12 -4.95 -0.29 18.80
C LYS A 12 -5.62 0.33 17.57
N ASP A 13 -6.93 0.54 17.55
CA ASP A 13 -7.66 1.21 16.44
C ASP A 13 -7.62 2.75 16.48
N ALA A 14 -6.87 3.33 17.43
CA ALA A 14 -6.96 4.75 17.82
C ALA A 14 -6.37 5.78 16.82
N GLU A 15 -5.84 5.37 15.67
CA GLU A 15 -5.17 6.28 14.71
C GLU A 15 -5.71 6.20 13.27
N LEU A 16 -6.81 5.48 13.01
CA LEU A 16 -7.39 5.44 11.66
C LEU A 16 -8.11 6.74 11.33
N ARG A 17 -7.61 7.47 10.33
CA ARG A 17 -8.26 8.65 9.78
C ARG A 17 -9.17 8.25 8.62
N THR A 18 -10.43 8.68 8.63
CA THR A 18 -11.34 8.40 7.51
C THR A 18 -10.85 9.10 6.23
N LEU A 19 -10.72 8.33 5.14
CA LEU A 19 -10.51 8.85 3.80
C LEU A 19 -11.86 8.95 3.08
N ALA A 20 -12.55 7.82 2.92
CA ALA A 20 -13.86 7.78 2.29
C ALA A 20 -14.72 6.67 2.89
N LYS A 21 -15.56 7.05 3.87
CA LYS A 21 -16.36 6.10 4.66
C LYS A 21 -17.32 5.27 3.81
N SER A 22 -17.89 5.87 2.77
CA SER A 22 -18.80 5.20 1.81
C SER A 22 -18.14 4.06 1.05
N PHE A 23 -16.81 4.10 0.90
CA PHE A 23 -16.02 3.06 0.24
C PHE A 23 -15.22 2.22 1.25
N GLY A 24 -15.44 2.39 2.56
CA GLY A 24 -14.69 1.67 3.59
C GLY A 24 -13.20 2.01 3.61
N LEU A 25 -12.79 3.18 3.09
CA LEU A 25 -11.38 3.57 3.00
C LEU A 25 -10.96 4.52 4.13
N TYR A 26 -9.80 4.21 4.72
CA TYR A 26 -9.18 4.93 5.83
C TYR A 26 -7.67 5.07 5.59
N LEU A 27 -7.02 5.90 6.39
CA LEU A 27 -5.57 6.10 6.39
C LEU A 27 -5.00 5.73 7.76
N LYS A 28 -3.91 4.96 7.76
CA LYS A 28 -3.13 4.63 8.95
C LYS A 28 -1.74 5.26 8.84
N PRO A 29 -1.26 6.03 9.83
CA PRO A 29 0.10 6.55 9.81
C PRO A 29 1.14 5.42 9.68
N VAL A 30 2.13 5.62 8.82
CA VAL A 30 3.32 4.76 8.72
C VAL A 30 4.21 5.08 9.91
N ALA A 31 4.50 4.06 10.73
CA ALA A 31 5.35 4.17 11.89
C ALA A 31 6.55 3.24 11.73
N ARG A 32 7.70 3.81 11.33
CA ARG A 32 8.92 3.06 11.00
C ARG A 32 10.12 3.59 11.80
N ILE A 33 11.01 2.68 12.21
CA ILE A 33 12.24 2.98 12.96
C ILE A 33 13.44 2.46 12.18
N HIS A 34 14.45 3.30 12.02
CA HIS A 34 15.78 2.86 11.59
C HIS A 34 16.63 2.50 12.81
N LEU A 35 17.09 1.25 12.85
CA LEU A 35 18.07 0.77 13.81
C LEU A 35 19.40 0.58 13.09
N THR A 36 20.47 1.13 13.65
CA THR A 36 21.83 0.94 13.14
C THR A 36 22.69 0.36 14.25
N VAL A 37 23.25 -0.81 13.99
CA VAL A 37 24.20 -1.47 14.90
C VAL A 37 25.60 -1.26 14.32
N GLN A 38 26.42 -0.52 15.04
CA GLN A 38 27.82 -0.28 14.64
C GLN A 38 28.64 -1.54 14.93
N LEU A 39 29.34 -2.01 13.90
CA LEU A 39 30.26 -3.12 13.95
C LEU A 39 31.67 -2.53 14.08
N PRO A 40 32.35 -2.72 15.21
CA PRO A 40 33.77 -2.47 15.27
C PRO A 40 34.50 -3.50 14.37
N THR A 41 35.71 -3.19 13.96
CA THR A 41 36.58 -4.12 13.21
C THR A 41 36.60 -5.47 13.93
N LEU A 42 35.98 -6.49 13.34
CA LEU A 42 35.65 -7.78 13.98
C LEU A 42 36.88 -8.67 14.14
N HIS A 43 37.88 -8.18 14.87
CA HIS A 43 39.04 -8.95 15.27
C HIS A 43 38.79 -9.53 16.65
N ASP A 44 38.88 -10.85 16.78
CA ASP A 44 38.93 -11.48 18.09
C ASP A 44 40.21 -11.05 18.83
N SER A 45 40.21 -11.22 20.15
CA SER A 45 41.39 -11.23 21.01
C SER A 45 42.52 -12.16 20.52
N SER A 46 42.19 -13.13 19.64
CA SER A 46 43.09 -14.06 18.97
C SER A 46 43.50 -13.65 17.53
N GLY A 47 43.02 -12.52 17.02
CA GLY A 47 43.29 -12.05 15.64
C GLY A 47 42.48 -12.74 14.54
N GLN A 48 41.62 -13.72 14.87
CA GLN A 48 40.76 -14.41 13.92
C GLN A 48 39.51 -13.57 13.59
N ALA A 49 39.12 -13.55 12.31
CA ALA A 49 37.87 -12.94 11.86
C ALA A 49 36.70 -13.84 12.24
N LYS A 50 35.85 -13.38 13.16
CA LYS A 50 34.65 -14.10 13.58
C LYS A 50 33.43 -13.51 12.88
N SER A 51 32.58 -14.38 12.36
CA SER A 51 31.29 -13.99 11.78
C SER A 51 30.20 -14.02 12.86
N PHE A 52 29.19 -13.16 12.71
CA PHE A 52 27.94 -13.21 13.48
C PHE A 52 26.77 -13.38 12.53
N THR A 53 25.62 -13.79 13.07
CA THR A 53 24.38 -13.87 12.29
C THR A 53 23.52 -12.65 12.52
N THR A 54 22.86 -12.14 11.48
CA THR A 54 21.96 -10.99 11.64
C THR A 54 20.77 -11.32 12.54
N TRP A 55 20.37 -12.60 12.61
CA TRP A 55 19.36 -13.08 13.56
C TRP A 55 19.74 -12.78 15.02
N GLU A 56 21.00 -13.00 15.40
CA GLU A 56 21.45 -12.74 16.77
C GLU A 56 21.35 -11.26 17.14
N ILE A 57 21.70 -10.37 16.19
CA ILE A 57 21.50 -8.93 16.36
C ILE A 57 20.02 -8.63 16.58
N ILE A 58 19.15 -9.16 15.72
CA ILE A 58 17.69 -8.95 15.84
C ILE A 58 17.21 -9.39 17.22
N GLU A 59 17.63 -10.55 17.70
CA GLU A 59 17.20 -11.08 19.00
C GLU A 59 17.69 -10.24 20.17
N LYS A 60 18.93 -9.73 20.10
CA LYS A 60 19.44 -8.77 21.09
C LYS A 60 18.68 -7.45 21.08
N LEU A 61 18.30 -6.94 19.91
CA LEU A 61 17.46 -5.75 19.80
C LEU A 61 16.07 -5.99 20.39
N ARG A 62 15.47 -7.18 20.19
CA ARG A 62 14.19 -7.54 20.82
C ARG A 62 14.27 -7.55 22.34
N GLN A 63 15.39 -8.01 22.91
CA GLN A 63 15.61 -8.02 24.36
C GLN A 63 15.67 -6.60 24.97
N LEU A 64 16.09 -5.58 24.21
CA LEU A 64 16.14 -4.19 24.69
C LEU A 64 14.76 -3.52 24.77
N CYS A 65 13.81 -3.92 23.91
CA CYS A 65 12.44 -3.40 23.96
C CYS A 65 11.42 -4.52 23.67
N PRO A 66 11.26 -5.48 24.58
CA PRO A 66 10.42 -6.66 24.35
C PRO A 66 8.94 -6.29 24.24
N SER A 67 8.54 -5.17 24.84
CA SER A 67 7.16 -4.69 24.86
C SER A 67 6.64 -4.17 23.51
N VAL A 68 7.51 -4.01 22.50
CA VAL A 68 7.15 -3.60 21.13
C VAL A 68 7.77 -4.53 20.09
N LEU A 69 9.04 -4.92 20.29
CA LEU A 69 9.82 -5.66 19.29
C LEU A 69 9.66 -7.19 19.38
N SER A 70 8.92 -7.70 20.37
CA SER A 70 8.60 -9.14 20.43
C SER A 70 7.89 -9.59 19.15
N PRO A 71 8.08 -10.85 18.70
CA PRO A 71 7.28 -11.40 17.62
C PRO A 71 5.78 -11.15 17.89
N PRO A 72 4.99 -10.77 16.87
CA PRO A 72 5.26 -10.89 15.44
C PRO A 72 5.84 -9.63 14.75
N THR A 73 6.35 -8.63 15.49
CA THR A 73 6.83 -7.36 14.90
C THR A 73 7.94 -7.61 13.84
N PRO A 74 7.73 -7.17 12.58
CA PRO A 74 8.68 -7.42 11.50
C PRO A 74 9.91 -6.51 11.61
N ILE A 75 11.09 -7.12 11.56
CA ILE A 75 12.39 -6.44 11.55
C ILE A 75 13.09 -6.84 10.26
N ARG A 76 13.27 -5.89 9.35
CA ARG A 76 13.87 -6.11 8.02
C ARG A 76 15.31 -5.61 8.00
N ILE A 77 16.20 -6.37 7.38
CA ILE A 77 17.56 -5.93 7.13
C ILE A 77 17.53 -5.06 5.87
N VAL A 78 17.95 -3.81 5.99
CA VAL A 78 18.01 -2.86 4.86
C VAL A 78 19.39 -2.89 4.23
N ARG A 79 20.43 -2.90 5.06
CA ARG A 79 21.82 -2.84 4.59
C ARG A 79 22.76 -3.48 5.59
N THR A 80 23.70 -4.26 5.09
CA THR A 80 24.80 -4.83 5.88
C THR A 80 26.12 -4.38 5.27
N THR A 81 27.03 -3.91 6.10
CA THR A 81 28.40 -3.51 5.72
C THR A 81 29.38 -4.07 6.75
N LEU A 82 30.68 -3.84 6.53
CA LEU A 82 31.70 -4.19 7.53
C LEU A 82 31.66 -3.27 8.77
N GLU A 83 31.10 -2.07 8.65
CA GLU A 83 31.10 -1.05 9.71
C GLU A 83 29.76 -0.98 10.45
N PHE A 84 28.66 -1.41 9.84
CA PHE A 84 27.35 -1.38 10.45
C PHE A 84 26.32 -2.30 9.78
N VAL A 85 25.30 -2.68 10.54
CA VAL A 85 24.05 -3.27 10.06
C VAL A 85 22.91 -2.27 10.27
N ARG A 86 22.16 -1.98 9.21
CA ARG A 86 20.97 -1.12 9.24
C ARG A 86 19.72 -1.96 9.06
N LEU A 87 18.80 -1.83 10.01
CA LEU A 87 17.53 -2.51 10.06
C LEU A 87 16.38 -1.50 10.02
N LEU A 88 15.25 -1.92 9.48
CA LEU A 88 14.00 -1.18 9.46
C LEU A 88 12.97 -1.98 10.25
N VAL A 89 12.37 -1.34 11.24
CA VAL A 89 11.27 -1.90 12.03
C VAL A 89 10.01 -1.14 11.70
N GLU A 90 8.95 -1.85 11.36
CA GLU A 90 7.61 -1.26 11.25
C GLU A 90 6.79 -1.62 12.49
N VAL A 91 6.19 -0.61 13.10
CA VAL A 91 5.36 -0.74 14.31
C VAL A 91 3.95 -0.22 14.05
N ASP A 92 3.03 -0.48 14.97
CA ASP A 92 1.61 -0.19 14.76
C ASP A 92 1.26 1.31 14.82
N CYS A 93 1.95 2.08 15.67
CA CYS A 93 1.62 3.48 15.94
C CYS A 93 2.86 4.33 16.27
N LYS A 94 2.71 5.67 16.20
CA LYS A 94 3.83 6.60 16.44
C LYS A 94 4.30 6.65 17.90
N SER A 95 3.45 6.31 18.87
CA SER A 95 3.86 6.22 20.27
C SER A 95 4.87 5.08 20.49
N ASP A 96 4.71 3.96 19.79
CA ASP A 96 5.65 2.85 19.82
C ASP A 96 7.00 3.20 19.18
N VAL A 97 7.02 4.05 18.14
CA VAL A 97 8.27 4.61 17.59
C VAL A 97 9.05 5.34 18.67
N LYS A 98 8.40 6.24 19.40
CA LYS A 98 9.04 7.01 20.48
C LYS A 98 9.56 6.09 21.59
N ARG A 99 8.78 5.07 21.97
CA ARG A 99 9.19 4.07 22.96
C ARG A 99 10.43 3.31 22.51
N VAL A 100 10.43 2.76 21.30
CA VAL A 100 11.56 2.01 20.75
C VAL A 100 12.80 2.89 20.64
N VAL A 101 12.68 4.11 20.09
CA VAL A 101 13.82 5.04 19.98
C VAL A 101 14.40 5.37 21.35
N THR A 102 13.55 5.67 22.33
CA THR A 102 14.01 5.97 23.71
C THR A 102 14.67 4.76 24.39
N SER A 103 14.17 3.55 24.12
CA SER A 103 14.72 2.33 24.73
C SER A 103 16.00 1.83 24.05
N LEU A 104 16.19 2.05 22.75
CA LEU A 104 17.30 1.47 21.98
C LEU A 104 18.40 2.46 21.61
N ASP A 105 18.11 3.76 21.51
CA ASP A 105 19.15 4.71 21.12
C ASP A 105 20.24 4.81 22.18
N SER A 106 21.49 4.86 21.72
CA SER A 106 22.70 4.90 22.56
C SER A 106 22.86 3.70 23.50
N GLN A 107 22.18 2.59 23.20
CA GLN A 107 22.37 1.33 23.93
C GLN A 107 23.52 0.51 23.35
N TYR A 108 23.93 -0.50 24.11
CA TYR A 108 24.95 -1.45 23.70
C TYR A 108 24.43 -2.89 23.74
N ILE A 109 24.75 -3.67 22.72
CA ILE A 109 24.46 -5.11 22.67
C ILE A 109 25.75 -5.91 22.62
N LYS A 110 25.74 -7.09 23.26
CA LYS A 110 26.86 -8.03 23.22
C LYS A 110 26.44 -9.26 22.42
N LEU A 111 27.22 -9.57 21.39
CA LEU A 111 27.06 -10.79 20.59
C LEU A 111 27.87 -11.92 21.20
N SER A 112 27.40 -13.15 21.01
CA SER A 112 28.05 -14.35 21.50
C SER A 112 29.42 -14.50 20.85
N GLY A 113 30.44 -14.65 21.70
CA GLY A 113 31.80 -14.86 21.23
C GLY A 113 32.49 -13.63 20.63
N PHE A 114 31.95 -12.43 20.81
CA PHE A 114 32.64 -11.16 20.58
C PHE A 114 32.94 -10.48 21.92
N PRO A 115 34.18 -10.02 22.15
CA PRO A 115 34.53 -9.33 23.38
C PRO A 115 33.92 -7.92 23.45
N GLN A 116 33.74 -7.28 22.31
CA GLN A 116 33.33 -5.88 22.21
C GLN A 116 31.82 -5.72 22.21
N ASN A 117 31.36 -4.67 22.89
CA ASN A 117 29.97 -4.25 22.87
C ASN A 117 29.69 -3.44 21.60
N LEU A 118 28.62 -3.78 20.91
CA LEU A 118 28.17 -3.09 19.69
C LEU A 118 27.22 -1.97 20.06
N HIS A 119 27.48 -0.79 19.52
CA HIS A 119 26.66 0.39 19.78
C HIS A 119 25.42 0.40 18.87
N VAL A 120 24.26 0.64 19.47
CA VAL A 120 22.96 0.71 18.79
C VAL A 120 22.52 2.16 18.71
N ARG A 121 22.12 2.57 17.50
CA ARG A 121 21.48 3.85 17.23
C ARG A 121 20.07 3.60 16.74
N ALA A 122 19.11 4.34 17.29
CA ALA A 122 17.71 4.24 16.91
C ALA A 122 17.18 5.62 16.53
N SER A 123 16.43 5.70 15.43
CA SER A 123 15.83 6.95 14.97
C SER A 123 14.52 6.68 14.24
N GLU A 124 13.58 7.63 14.28
CA GLU A 124 12.39 7.58 13.42
C GLU A 124 12.82 7.59 11.95
N ALA A 125 12.29 6.66 11.16
CA ALA A 125 12.59 6.61 9.76
C ALA A 125 11.93 7.80 9.03
N PRO A 126 12.64 8.49 8.12
CA PRO A 126 12.01 9.50 7.28
C PRO A 126 10.90 8.85 6.43
N SER A 127 9.84 9.60 6.16
CA SER A 127 8.81 9.15 5.23
C SER A 127 9.35 9.17 3.80
N ASP A 128 9.05 8.13 3.01
CA ASP A 128 9.52 7.95 1.62
C ASP A 128 8.88 8.90 0.59
N CYS A 129 8.29 10.01 1.05
CA CYS A 129 7.50 10.94 0.25
C CYS A 129 8.11 12.36 0.36
N PRO A 130 7.94 13.21 -0.68
CA PRO A 130 8.49 14.56 -0.72
C PRO A 130 7.80 15.49 0.28
N ARG A 131 8.55 16.33 1.00
CA ARG A 131 7.99 17.36 1.90
C ARG A 131 7.49 18.53 1.05
N ARG A 132 6.72 19.40 1.68
CA ARG A 132 6.25 20.63 1.04
C ARG A 132 7.36 21.42 0.36
N HIS A 133 8.45 21.64 1.08
CA HIS A 133 9.62 22.29 0.52
C HIS A 133 10.22 21.52 -0.67
N ASP A 134 10.25 20.20 -0.61
CA ASP A 134 10.86 19.35 -1.64
C ASP A 134 10.05 19.42 -2.95
N TRP A 135 8.71 19.33 -2.90
CA TRP A 135 7.87 19.44 -4.10
C TRP A 135 7.74 20.89 -4.59
N GLU A 136 7.70 21.89 -3.71
CA GLU A 136 7.70 23.30 -4.12
C GLU A 136 9.01 23.69 -4.80
N ALA A 137 10.13 23.10 -4.36
CA ALA A 137 11.41 23.25 -5.05
C ALA A 137 11.42 22.56 -6.41
N PHE A 138 10.88 21.33 -6.51
CA PHE A 138 10.74 20.62 -7.78
C PHE A 138 9.98 21.46 -8.83
N PHE A 139 8.81 22.00 -8.48
CA PHE A 139 8.03 22.82 -9.42
C PHE A 139 8.65 24.18 -9.75
N ARG A 140 9.57 24.69 -8.93
CA ARG A 140 10.22 26.00 -9.14
C ARG A 140 11.51 25.87 -9.95
N ASP A 141 12.31 24.85 -9.67
CA ASP A 141 13.70 24.75 -10.09
C ASP A 141 13.93 23.69 -11.19
N ALA A 142 12.91 22.94 -11.61
CA ALA A 142 13.09 21.94 -12.65
C ALA A 142 13.26 22.58 -14.05
N GLU A 143 14.46 22.42 -14.62
CA GLU A 143 14.83 22.99 -15.92
C GLU A 143 14.17 22.28 -17.13
N ASP A 144 13.59 21.09 -16.94
CA ASP A 144 13.00 20.24 -18.00
C ASP A 144 11.60 19.68 -17.64
N THR A 145 10.87 20.35 -16.72
CA THR A 145 9.46 20.00 -16.47
C THR A 145 8.57 20.56 -17.57
N ASP A 146 7.90 19.66 -18.27
CA ASP A 146 6.92 19.99 -19.28
C ASP A 146 5.54 19.92 -18.63
N GLU A 147 4.95 21.08 -18.35
CA GLU A 147 3.60 21.18 -17.77
C GLU A 147 2.51 20.48 -18.62
N THR A 148 2.81 20.09 -19.85
CA THR A 148 1.90 19.33 -20.71
C THR A 148 1.96 17.82 -20.48
N LYS A 149 2.98 17.31 -19.77
CA LYS A 149 3.11 15.89 -19.42
C LYS A 149 2.28 15.54 -18.16
N PRO A 150 1.59 14.38 -18.14
CA PRO A 150 0.85 13.93 -16.96
C PRO A 150 1.74 13.83 -15.72
N GLY A 151 1.30 14.43 -14.61
CA GLY A 151 2.00 14.37 -13.33
C GLY A 151 3.06 15.45 -13.10
N GLU A 152 3.36 16.30 -14.08
CA GLU A 152 4.38 17.37 -13.95
C GLU A 152 3.77 18.75 -13.61
N ARG A 153 2.45 18.82 -13.45
CA ARG A 153 1.74 20.05 -13.07
C ARG A 153 1.59 20.19 -11.56
N PRO A 154 1.71 21.41 -11.00
CA PRO A 154 1.53 21.69 -9.57
C PRO A 154 0.06 21.59 -9.09
N ASP A 155 -0.82 20.95 -9.86
CA ASP A 155 -2.20 20.63 -9.49
C ASP A 155 -2.52 19.13 -9.61
N THR A 156 -1.55 18.31 -10.02
CA THR A 156 -1.73 16.89 -10.31
C THR A 156 -1.04 16.02 -9.27
N LEU A 157 -1.83 15.21 -8.57
CA LEU A 157 -1.38 14.24 -7.58
C LEU A 157 -1.19 12.88 -8.26
N VAL A 158 0.03 12.33 -8.22
CA VAL A 158 0.35 11.01 -8.78
C VAL A 158 0.38 9.97 -7.67
N LEU A 159 -0.48 8.96 -7.78
CA LEU A 159 -0.64 7.90 -6.80
C LEU A 159 -0.33 6.55 -7.41
N SER A 160 0.51 5.74 -6.77
CA SER A 160 0.79 4.38 -7.19
C SER A 160 0.63 3.38 -6.05
N GLY A 161 0.37 2.12 -6.39
CA GLY A 161 0.12 1.05 -5.43
C GLY A 161 -1.33 0.97 -4.94
N LEU A 162 -2.27 1.64 -5.61
CA LEU A 162 -3.69 1.59 -5.26
C LEU A 162 -4.26 0.21 -5.62
N PRO A 163 -4.85 -0.56 -4.67
CA PRO A 163 -5.42 -1.87 -4.99
C PRO A 163 -6.67 -1.75 -5.84
N VAL A 164 -6.71 -2.42 -6.99
CA VAL A 164 -7.81 -2.28 -7.96
C VAL A 164 -9.18 -2.55 -7.33
N ARG A 165 -9.31 -3.61 -6.53
CA ARG A 165 -10.61 -4.02 -5.96
C ARG A 165 -11.17 -3.07 -4.90
N TRP A 166 -10.32 -2.23 -4.32
CA TRP A 166 -10.78 -1.23 -3.36
C TRP A 166 -11.45 -0.04 -4.05
N PHE A 167 -11.23 0.09 -5.37
CA PHE A 167 -11.79 1.15 -6.22
C PHE A 167 -12.71 0.60 -7.32
N SER A 168 -13.02 -0.69 -7.33
CA SER A 168 -13.91 -1.33 -8.32
C SER A 168 -15.38 -1.41 -7.87
N GLN A 169 -15.70 -1.08 -6.61
CA GLN A 169 -17.06 -1.11 -6.10
C GLN A 169 -17.70 0.28 -6.15
N SER A 170 -18.86 0.37 -6.79
CA SER A 170 -19.71 1.55 -6.69
C SER A 170 -20.34 1.59 -5.29
N ALA A 171 -20.28 2.75 -4.61
CA ALA A 171 -20.88 2.99 -3.28
C ALA A 171 -22.43 2.94 -3.27
N ARG A 172 -23.06 2.30 -4.26
CA ARG A 172 -24.50 2.15 -4.43
C ARG A 172 -24.87 0.67 -4.54
N SER A 173 -24.63 -0.09 -3.48
CA SER A 173 -25.24 -1.42 -3.30
C SER A 173 -26.74 -1.32 -2.97
N SER A 174 -27.50 -0.45 -3.66
CA SER A 174 -28.95 -0.32 -3.43
C SER A 174 -29.73 0.35 -4.58
N GLN A 175 -29.28 0.35 -5.83
CA GLN A 175 -30.18 0.62 -6.96
C GLN A 175 -29.88 -0.33 -8.12
N SER A 176 -30.68 -1.40 -8.19
CA SER A 176 -30.97 -2.24 -9.35
C SER A 176 -29.82 -2.44 -10.35
N PHE A 177 -28.92 -3.37 -10.06
CA PHE A 177 -28.22 -4.12 -11.10
C PHE A 177 -28.99 -5.42 -11.35
N PRO A 178 -29.13 -5.88 -12.61
CA PRO A 178 -29.83 -7.12 -12.90
C PRO A 178 -29.14 -8.30 -12.20
N GLU A 179 -29.93 -9.20 -11.63
CA GLU A 179 -29.54 -10.37 -10.81
C GLU A 179 -28.71 -11.45 -11.54
N HIS A 180 -27.93 -11.10 -12.55
CA HIS A 180 -27.02 -12.00 -13.24
C HIS A 180 -25.66 -11.32 -13.42
N LEU A 181 -24.88 -11.26 -12.34
CA LEU A 181 -23.43 -11.04 -12.45
C LEU A 181 -22.79 -12.43 -12.51
N ASP A 182 -22.31 -12.81 -13.69
CA ASP A 182 -21.51 -14.02 -13.86
C ASP A 182 -20.24 -13.90 -13.00
N PRO A 183 -19.86 -14.92 -12.22
CA PRO A 183 -18.63 -14.92 -11.43
C PRO A 183 -17.35 -14.82 -12.27
N ASN A 184 -17.45 -14.86 -13.60
CA ASN A 184 -16.39 -14.65 -14.57
C ASN A 184 -16.36 -13.22 -15.16
N ASP A 185 -17.17 -12.29 -14.64
CA ASP A 185 -17.20 -10.92 -15.14
C ASP A 185 -15.88 -10.19 -14.84
N THR A 186 -15.06 -10.04 -15.89
CA THR A 186 -13.75 -9.36 -15.91
C THR A 186 -13.78 -7.90 -15.43
N LYS A 187 -14.99 -7.36 -15.17
CA LYS A 187 -15.21 -6.02 -14.62
C LYS A 187 -14.66 -5.81 -13.20
N LEU A 188 -14.49 -6.88 -12.41
CA LEU A 188 -13.92 -6.82 -11.05
C LEU A 188 -12.38 -6.64 -11.01
N ASP A 189 -11.72 -6.70 -12.16
CA ASP A 189 -10.27 -6.50 -12.31
C ASP A 189 -9.90 -5.09 -12.79
N ARG A 190 -10.83 -4.15 -12.71
CA ARG A 190 -10.62 -2.76 -13.15
C ARG A 190 -11.13 -1.75 -12.10
N PRO A 191 -10.38 -0.67 -11.82
CA PRO A 191 -10.86 0.39 -10.96
C PRO A 191 -11.92 1.23 -11.70
N ILE A 192 -12.82 1.87 -10.95
CA ILE A 192 -13.84 2.77 -11.51
C ILE A 192 -13.39 4.21 -11.33
N LEU A 193 -13.35 4.97 -12.43
CA LEU A 193 -12.93 6.38 -12.44
C LEU A 193 -13.74 7.23 -11.44
N ALA A 194 -15.06 7.07 -11.45
CA ALA A 194 -15.97 7.81 -10.57
C ALA A 194 -15.71 7.52 -9.08
N VAL A 195 -15.27 6.31 -8.73
CA VAL A 195 -14.92 5.93 -7.36
C VAL A 195 -13.63 6.61 -6.95
N VAL A 196 -12.59 6.57 -7.78
CA VAL A 196 -11.32 7.28 -7.52
C VAL A 196 -11.59 8.77 -7.35
N LYS A 197 -12.34 9.39 -8.26
CA LYS A 197 -12.74 10.79 -8.16
C LYS A 197 -13.45 11.09 -6.83
N ALA A 198 -14.50 10.35 -6.49
CA ALA A 198 -15.26 10.56 -5.26
C ALA A 198 -14.43 10.39 -3.98
N VAL A 199 -13.48 9.44 -3.97
CA VAL A 199 -12.58 9.22 -2.83
C VAL A 199 -11.66 10.42 -2.62
N PHE A 200 -11.04 10.93 -3.69
CA PHE A 200 -10.07 12.03 -3.61
C PHE A 200 -10.69 13.43 -3.57
N GLU A 201 -11.98 13.57 -3.92
CA GLU A 201 -12.74 14.80 -3.70
C GLU A 201 -12.82 15.22 -2.22
N THR A 202 -12.51 14.31 -1.30
CA THR A 202 -12.35 14.59 0.15
C THR A 202 -11.32 15.70 0.43
N PHE A 203 -10.32 15.89 -0.44
CA PHE A 203 -9.28 16.90 -0.26
C PHE A 203 -9.57 18.24 -0.94
N GLY A 204 -10.44 18.23 -1.96
CA GLY A 204 -10.79 19.40 -2.75
C GLY A 204 -11.47 19.00 -4.06
N VAL A 205 -11.93 19.99 -4.83
CA VAL A 205 -12.59 19.74 -6.12
C VAL A 205 -11.61 19.09 -7.10
N VAL A 206 -11.97 17.91 -7.61
CA VAL A 206 -11.18 17.19 -8.62
C VAL A 206 -11.67 17.59 -10.02
N ARG A 207 -10.77 18.16 -10.81
CA ARG A 207 -11.01 18.58 -12.19
C ARG A 207 -11.10 17.35 -13.10
N SER A 208 -10.10 16.49 -13.03
CA SER A 208 -9.99 15.28 -13.84
C SER A 208 -9.25 14.21 -13.06
N VAL A 209 -9.55 12.97 -13.40
CA VAL A 209 -8.78 11.79 -12.98
C VAL A 209 -8.36 11.09 -14.26
N ASP A 210 -7.13 10.62 -14.30
CA ASP A 210 -6.64 9.73 -15.34
C ASP A 210 -6.11 8.43 -14.72
N ILE A 211 -6.41 7.31 -15.36
CA ILE A 211 -6.02 5.98 -14.91
C ILE A 211 -5.42 5.26 -16.12
N PRO A 212 -4.09 5.24 -16.27
CA PRO A 212 -3.42 4.74 -17.47
C PRO A 212 -3.80 3.30 -17.85
N MET A 213 -4.08 2.44 -16.87
CA MET A 213 -4.47 1.06 -17.16
C MET A 213 -5.84 0.92 -17.85
N LEU A 214 -6.66 1.97 -17.83
CA LEU A 214 -7.96 2.05 -18.50
C LEU A 214 -7.88 2.76 -19.86
N ASP A 215 -6.74 3.37 -20.20
CA ASP A 215 -6.52 4.05 -21.47
C ASP A 215 -6.41 3.01 -22.61
N PRO A 216 -7.32 3.00 -23.61
CA PRO A 216 -7.26 2.07 -24.72
C PRO A 216 -5.98 2.16 -25.56
N VAL A 217 -5.31 3.31 -25.59
CA VAL A 217 -4.05 3.49 -26.34
C VAL A 217 -2.93 2.72 -25.66
N GLN A 218 -2.88 2.73 -24.33
CA GLN A 218 -1.90 2.02 -23.53
C GLN A 218 -2.29 0.56 -23.29
N ASN A 219 -3.59 0.28 -23.28
CA ASN A 219 -4.16 -1.03 -23.04
C ASN A 219 -5.34 -1.30 -24.01
N PRO A 220 -5.06 -1.83 -25.21
CA PRO A 220 -6.09 -2.09 -26.22
C PRO A 220 -7.23 -2.99 -25.74
N SER A 221 -6.99 -3.85 -24.73
CA SER A 221 -8.02 -4.70 -24.12
C SER A 221 -9.10 -3.93 -23.34
N CYS A 222 -8.89 -2.63 -23.11
CA CYS A 222 -9.85 -1.75 -22.47
C CYS A 222 -10.79 -1.05 -23.44
N LEU A 223 -10.58 -1.17 -24.76
CA LEU A 223 -11.31 -0.40 -25.77
C LEU A 223 -12.82 -0.64 -25.74
N ASP A 224 -13.27 -1.90 -25.71
CA ASP A 224 -14.69 -2.24 -25.72
C ASP A 224 -15.42 -1.64 -24.50
N TRP A 225 -14.78 -1.73 -23.33
CA TRP A 225 -15.30 -1.14 -22.10
C TRP A 225 -15.28 0.39 -22.14
N TYR A 226 -14.22 1.00 -22.68
CA TYR A 226 -14.11 2.44 -22.82
C TYR A 226 -15.22 3.01 -23.71
N LEU A 227 -15.53 2.32 -24.82
CA LEU A 227 -16.62 2.69 -25.72
C LEU A 227 -18.00 2.55 -25.07
N ASP A 228 -18.24 1.50 -24.28
CA ASP A 228 -19.51 1.30 -23.58
C ASP A 228 -19.71 2.35 -22.48
N GLU A 229 -18.70 2.60 -21.65
CA GLU A 229 -18.81 3.45 -20.46
C GLU A 229 -18.73 4.96 -20.78
N TYR A 230 -17.89 5.39 -21.73
CA TYR A 230 -17.68 6.82 -22.03
C TYR A 230 -18.37 7.29 -23.31
N CYS A 231 -18.58 6.42 -24.29
CA CYS A 231 -19.26 6.80 -25.53
C CYS A 231 -20.75 6.39 -25.55
N GLY A 232 -21.21 5.59 -24.58
CA GLY A 232 -22.58 5.07 -24.54
C GLY A 232 -22.92 4.18 -25.74
N ILE A 233 -21.89 3.66 -26.42
CA ILE A 233 -22.04 2.79 -27.57
C ILE A 233 -22.07 1.36 -27.04
N ARG A 234 -23.26 0.79 -26.89
CA ARG A 234 -23.40 -0.64 -26.63
C ARG A 234 -22.84 -1.42 -27.82
N THR A 235 -21.62 -1.92 -27.69
CA THR A 235 -21.06 -2.85 -28.66
C THR A 235 -21.79 -4.18 -28.47
N ASN A 236 -22.83 -4.41 -29.26
CA ASN A 236 -23.41 -5.75 -29.38
C ASN A 236 -22.29 -6.68 -29.86
N HIS A 237 -21.97 -7.69 -29.07
CA HIS A 237 -20.94 -8.70 -29.37
C HIS A 237 -20.91 -9.10 -30.86
N ALA A 238 -19.82 -8.78 -31.53
CA ALA A 238 -19.07 -9.61 -32.49
C ALA A 238 -18.25 -8.73 -33.44
N VAL A 239 -16.99 -8.44 -33.11
CA VAL A 239 -15.96 -8.34 -34.15
C VAL A 239 -14.71 -9.04 -33.66
N SER A 240 -14.47 -10.21 -34.25
CA SER A 240 -13.20 -10.91 -34.19
C SER A 240 -12.12 -9.99 -34.77
N ALA A 241 -11.27 -9.39 -33.93
CA ALA A 241 -10.10 -8.66 -34.40
C ALA A 241 -8.96 -9.64 -34.70
N ALA A 242 -9.15 -10.44 -35.74
CA ALA A 242 -8.06 -11.12 -36.44
C ALA A 242 -8.01 -10.54 -37.85
N SER A 243 -7.14 -9.55 -38.07
CA SER A 243 -6.45 -9.25 -39.32
C SER A 243 -6.04 -7.77 -39.37
N ALA A 244 -4.74 -7.50 -39.28
CA ALA A 244 -4.10 -6.44 -40.07
C ALA A 244 -2.57 -6.63 -40.06
N TYR A 245 -2.08 -7.12 -41.20
CA TYR A 245 -0.85 -6.72 -41.89
C TYR A 245 0.46 -6.53 -41.09
N GLU A 246 1.40 -7.45 -41.30
CA GLU A 246 2.83 -7.13 -41.27
C GLU A 246 3.18 -6.14 -42.40
N PRO A 247 4.09 -5.20 -42.12
CA PRO A 247 5.15 -4.88 -43.05
C PRO A 247 6.53 -5.05 -42.42
N SER A 248 7.44 -5.52 -43.26
CA SER A 248 8.84 -5.83 -42.95
C SER A 248 9.74 -4.59 -42.91
N LEU A 249 10.65 -4.65 -41.93
CA LEU A 249 12.04 -4.15 -41.87
C LEU A 249 12.36 -2.64 -41.99
N GLY A 250 12.93 -2.11 -40.91
CA GLY A 250 13.73 -0.88 -40.87
C GLY A 250 14.32 -0.64 -39.47
N THR A 251 15.56 -1.05 -39.27
CA THR A 251 16.33 -0.95 -38.01
C THR A 251 16.56 0.50 -37.60
N THR A 252 16.11 0.90 -36.40
CA THR A 252 16.74 1.99 -35.61
C THR A 252 16.40 1.78 -34.14
N GLU A 253 17.43 1.78 -33.29
CA GLU A 253 17.35 1.53 -31.85
C GLU A 253 16.57 2.65 -31.13
N GLN A 254 15.44 2.31 -30.53
CA GLN A 254 14.79 3.10 -29.47
C GLN A 254 14.34 2.14 -28.37
N GLU A 255 14.78 2.44 -27.14
CA GLU A 255 14.52 1.66 -25.94
C GLU A 255 13.02 1.53 -25.67
N ALA A 256 12.48 0.34 -25.91
CA ALA A 256 11.14 -0.05 -25.48
C ALA A 256 11.14 -0.22 -23.94
N VAL A 257 10.67 0.81 -23.24
CA VAL A 257 10.41 0.72 -21.80
C VAL A 257 9.09 -0.03 -21.58
N GLY A 258 9.19 -1.16 -20.87
CA GLY A 258 8.22 -1.48 -19.83
C GLY A 258 7.15 -2.52 -20.18
N GLY A 259 7.56 -3.78 -20.30
CA GLY A 259 6.65 -4.91 -20.22
C GLY A 259 5.83 -4.94 -18.92
N PHE A 260 4.55 -5.30 -19.09
CA PHE A 260 3.63 -5.94 -18.16
C PHE A 260 4.18 -6.17 -16.73
N GLY A 261 3.59 -5.46 -15.77
CA GLY A 261 3.41 -5.89 -14.37
C GLY A 261 4.59 -6.63 -13.73
N LYS A 262 5.76 -5.99 -13.61
CA LYS A 262 6.84 -6.52 -12.77
C LYS A 262 6.68 -6.07 -11.32
N ILE A 263 6.13 -6.98 -10.52
CA ILE A 263 6.49 -7.35 -9.13
C ILE A 263 7.04 -6.20 -8.26
N GLY A 264 6.21 -5.70 -7.34
CA GLY A 264 6.62 -5.07 -6.08
C GLY A 264 6.24 -5.99 -4.90
N PRO A 265 7.07 -6.13 -3.84
CA PRO A 265 6.77 -7.02 -2.72
C PRO A 265 5.85 -6.35 -1.69
N ASP A 266 5.07 -7.18 -0.96
CA ASP A 266 4.32 -6.89 0.27
C ASP A 266 3.26 -5.77 0.23
N THR A 267 2.43 -5.72 -0.81
CA THR A 267 1.50 -4.61 -0.98
C THR A 267 0.30 -4.64 -0.04
N ILE A 268 -0.17 -5.80 0.45
CA ILE A 268 -1.30 -5.85 1.38
C ILE A 268 -1.08 -6.77 2.58
N SER A 269 -1.32 -6.23 3.79
CA SER A 269 -1.37 -7.02 5.03
C SER A 269 -2.78 -7.07 5.61
N VAL A 270 -3.15 -8.22 6.17
CA VAL A 270 -4.41 -8.42 6.91
C VAL A 270 -4.17 -8.13 8.38
N VAL A 271 -4.97 -7.25 8.96
CA VAL A 271 -5.00 -6.98 10.40
C VAL A 271 -6.35 -7.48 10.91
N SER A 272 -6.31 -8.50 11.77
CA SER A 272 -7.45 -9.04 12.50
C SER A 272 -7.24 -8.76 13.98
N ASP A 273 -8.29 -8.35 14.70
CA ASP A 273 -8.23 -8.18 16.15
C ASP A 273 -8.05 -9.56 16.82
N GLY A 274 -6.79 -9.86 17.16
CA GLY A 274 -6.34 -11.18 17.59
C GLY A 274 -5.99 -12.11 16.41
N ALA A 275 -4.72 -12.48 16.33
CA ALA A 275 -4.09 -13.44 15.40
C ALA A 275 -3.78 -12.95 13.97
N HIS A 276 -2.48 -12.88 13.65
CA HIS A 276 -1.92 -12.76 12.29
C HIS A 276 -2.07 -14.06 11.47
N SER A 277 -3.24 -14.71 11.57
CA SER A 277 -3.50 -15.97 10.90
C SER A 277 -4.35 -15.71 9.66
N VAL A 278 -3.71 -15.42 8.53
CA VAL A 278 -4.35 -15.35 7.20
C VAL A 278 -5.19 -16.63 6.93
N SER A 279 -4.84 -17.75 7.57
CA SER A 279 -5.58 -19.03 7.50
C SER A 279 -6.98 -19.05 8.11
N GLN A 280 -7.42 -18.02 8.85
CA GLN A 280 -8.79 -17.94 9.38
C GLN A 280 -9.73 -17.03 8.56
N VAL A 281 -9.22 -16.32 7.56
CA VAL A 281 -10.05 -15.47 6.69
C VAL A 281 -10.75 -16.35 5.64
N PRO A 282 -12.09 -16.27 5.49
CA PRO A 282 -12.79 -16.96 4.42
C PRO A 282 -12.20 -16.61 3.05
N ILE A 283 -11.93 -17.63 2.22
CA ILE A 283 -11.36 -17.48 0.87
C ILE A 283 -12.23 -16.55 0.00
N SER A 284 -13.55 -16.53 0.22
CA SER A 284 -14.47 -15.63 -0.47
C SER A 284 -14.19 -14.15 -0.18
N ILE A 285 -13.87 -13.78 1.07
CA ILE A 285 -13.52 -12.41 1.46
C ILE A 285 -12.14 -12.05 0.89
N PHE A 286 -11.20 -13.00 0.93
CA PHE A 286 -9.86 -12.84 0.37
C PHE A 286 -9.90 -12.61 -1.15
N ASN A 287 -10.66 -13.45 -1.87
CA ASN A 287 -10.85 -13.30 -3.32
C ASN A 287 -11.60 -12.01 -3.63
N ALA A 288 -12.59 -11.58 -2.85
CA ALA A 288 -13.25 -10.30 -3.08
C ALA A 288 -12.31 -9.08 -2.93
N THR A 289 -11.20 -9.20 -2.19
CA THR A 289 -10.35 -8.05 -1.81
C THR A 289 -8.97 -8.01 -2.47
N LEU A 290 -8.35 -9.15 -2.86
CA LEU A 290 -6.93 -9.20 -3.25
C LEU A 290 -6.63 -9.69 -4.67
N SER A 291 -7.33 -10.71 -5.19
CA SER A 291 -7.33 -11.16 -6.60
C SER A 291 -8.12 -12.47 -6.69
N SER A 292 -8.65 -12.84 -7.87
CA SER A 292 -9.34 -14.13 -8.03
C SER A 292 -8.30 -15.23 -8.15
N LEU A 293 -8.36 -16.23 -7.28
CA LEU A 293 -7.60 -17.47 -7.43
C LEU A 293 -8.41 -18.41 -8.33
N ASP A 294 -7.83 -18.87 -9.43
CA ASP A 294 -8.33 -20.06 -10.12
C ASP A 294 -8.23 -21.26 -9.16
N THR A 295 -9.34 -21.97 -9.02
CA THR A 295 -9.57 -23.03 -8.03
C THR A 295 -8.61 -24.21 -8.09
N ASP A 296 -7.81 -24.34 -9.15
CA ASP A 296 -6.92 -25.49 -9.36
C ASP A 296 -5.52 -25.34 -8.71
N SER A 297 -5.16 -24.16 -8.20
CA SER A 297 -3.83 -23.89 -7.62
C SER A 297 -3.79 -23.62 -6.11
N ALA A 298 -4.93 -23.83 -5.42
CA ALA A 298 -5.16 -23.42 -4.03
C ALA A 298 -4.25 -24.07 -2.97
N SER A 299 -3.58 -25.19 -3.27
CA SER A 299 -2.79 -25.94 -2.28
C SER A 299 -1.32 -25.51 -2.17
N LYS A 300 -0.79 -24.71 -3.12
CA LYS A 300 0.63 -24.30 -3.14
C LYS A 300 0.88 -22.79 -3.11
N ALA A 301 -0.16 -21.97 -3.29
CA ALA A 301 -0.05 -20.52 -3.51
C ALA A 301 -0.42 -19.62 -2.30
N LYS A 302 -0.48 -20.14 -1.07
CA LYS A 302 -0.81 -19.34 0.14
C LYS A 302 0.29 -18.35 0.58
N SER A 303 1.44 -18.33 -0.09
CA SER A 303 2.62 -17.60 0.39
C SER A 303 2.90 -16.26 -0.28
N VAL A 304 2.42 -15.96 -1.49
CA VAL A 304 2.69 -14.67 -2.16
C VAL A 304 1.59 -14.39 -3.18
N LEU A 305 0.46 -13.83 -2.75
CA LEU A 305 -0.53 -13.24 -3.67
C LEU A 305 -0.32 -11.73 -3.65
N THR A 306 0.29 -11.21 -4.71
CA THR A 306 0.45 -9.77 -4.90
C THR A 306 -0.86 -9.22 -5.45
N PRO A 307 -1.50 -8.28 -4.76
CA PRO A 307 -2.75 -7.70 -5.24
C PRO A 307 -2.51 -6.89 -6.50
N LEU A 308 -3.47 -6.94 -7.43
CA LEU A 308 -3.46 -6.08 -8.62
C LEU A 308 -3.57 -4.62 -8.17
N THR A 309 -2.58 -3.81 -8.53
CA THR A 309 -2.55 -2.37 -8.20
C THR A 309 -2.49 -1.51 -9.45
N PHE A 310 -2.88 -0.24 -9.30
CA PHE A 310 -2.90 0.73 -10.38
C PHE A 310 -2.26 2.06 -9.98
N VAL A 311 -1.99 2.87 -11.01
CA VAL A 311 -1.55 4.26 -10.91
C VAL A 311 -2.73 5.17 -11.24
N ALA A 312 -2.88 6.26 -10.51
CA ALA A 312 -3.89 7.28 -10.77
C ALA A 312 -3.26 8.67 -10.77
N TYR A 313 -3.64 9.49 -11.73
CA TYR A 313 -3.36 10.92 -11.77
C TYR A 313 -4.63 11.65 -11.36
N VAL A 314 -4.59 12.39 -10.26
CA VAL A 314 -5.73 13.14 -9.73
C VAL A 314 -5.42 14.62 -9.84
N GLN A 315 -6.06 15.32 -10.77
CA GLN A 315 -5.88 16.75 -10.96
C GLN A 315 -6.92 17.53 -10.15
N TYR A 316 -6.46 18.39 -9.26
CA TYR A 316 -7.33 19.30 -8.50
C TYR A 316 -7.61 20.58 -9.28
N SER A 317 -8.77 21.18 -9.03
CA SER A 317 -9.08 22.51 -9.58
C SER A 317 -8.19 23.59 -8.99
N ASP A 318 -7.79 23.44 -7.73
CA ASP A 318 -7.02 24.42 -6.96
C ASP A 318 -5.81 23.77 -6.27
N TYR A 319 -4.72 24.55 -6.15
CA TYR A 319 -3.49 24.16 -5.42
C TYR A 319 -3.76 23.76 -3.95
N THR A 320 -4.81 24.30 -3.35
CA THR A 320 -5.18 23.97 -1.96
C THR A 320 -5.65 22.52 -1.82
N GLY A 321 -6.36 21.98 -2.82
CA GLY A 321 -6.78 20.59 -2.85
C GLY A 321 -5.59 19.64 -2.99
N PHE A 322 -4.68 19.98 -3.92
CA PHE A 322 -3.42 19.27 -4.11
C PHE A 322 -2.58 19.22 -2.82
N THR A 323 -2.32 20.38 -2.20
CA THR A 323 -1.52 20.46 -0.97
C THR A 323 -2.13 19.64 0.17
N LYS A 324 -3.45 19.74 0.38
CA LYS A 324 -4.18 18.96 1.40
C LYS A 324 -4.06 17.46 1.17
N ALA A 325 -4.13 17.03 -0.09
CA ALA A 325 -4.00 15.63 -0.46
C ALA A 325 -2.57 15.13 -0.22
N MET A 326 -1.56 15.84 -0.72
CA MET A 326 -0.15 15.52 -0.49
C MET A 326 0.16 15.39 1.01
N GLU A 327 -0.21 16.39 1.82
CA GLU A 327 0.04 16.39 3.27
C GLU A 327 -0.72 15.27 4.00
N SER A 328 -1.94 14.94 3.57
CA SER A 328 -2.76 13.92 4.23
C SER A 328 -2.35 12.50 3.87
N LEU A 329 -1.89 12.26 2.64
CA LEU A 329 -1.48 10.94 2.15
C LEU A 329 -0.01 10.64 2.49
N ARG A 330 0.83 11.68 2.60
CA ARG A 330 2.23 11.56 2.99
C ARG A 330 2.36 10.76 4.29
N GLY A 331 3.17 9.70 4.25
CA GLY A 331 3.47 8.87 5.42
C GLY A 331 2.25 8.13 5.99
N HIS A 332 1.25 7.83 5.16
CA HIS A 332 0.11 7.00 5.53
C HIS A 332 -0.04 5.80 4.59
N LYS A 333 -0.55 4.69 5.14
CA LYS A 333 -1.03 3.53 4.40
C LYS A 333 -2.53 3.65 4.17
N LEU A 334 -2.99 3.15 3.03
CA LEU A 334 -4.42 2.97 2.79
C LEU A 334 -4.92 1.79 3.60
N VAL A 335 -6.11 1.91 4.17
CA VAL A 335 -6.76 0.83 4.90
C VAL A 335 -8.15 0.64 4.34
N TYR A 336 -8.47 -0.59 3.94
CA TYR A 336 -9.80 -1.00 3.53
C TYR A 336 -10.45 -1.81 4.66
N ALA A 337 -11.60 -1.33 5.12
CA ALA A 337 -12.45 -2.02 6.07
C ALA A 337 -13.80 -2.29 5.37
N PRO A 338 -14.01 -3.48 4.79
CA PRO A 338 -15.28 -3.80 4.17
C PRO A 338 -16.38 -3.70 5.22
N GLN A 339 -17.46 -3.00 4.89
CA GLN A 339 -18.65 -3.05 5.72
C GLN A 339 -19.21 -4.46 5.56
N SER A 340 -19.22 -5.26 6.64
CA SER A 340 -19.92 -6.54 6.62
C SER A 340 -21.32 -6.29 6.09
N PRO A 341 -21.79 -7.01 5.05
CA PRO A 341 -23.19 -6.92 4.68
C PRO A 341 -23.96 -7.29 5.94
N ALA A 342 -24.87 -6.41 6.36
CA ALA A 342 -25.78 -6.68 7.46
C ALA A 342 -26.75 -7.78 6.99
N SER A 343 -26.30 -9.03 6.95
CA SER A 343 -27.16 -10.19 6.80
C SER A 343 -27.70 -10.51 8.18
N ASN A 344 -28.91 -10.05 8.43
CA ASN A 344 -29.83 -10.45 9.49
C ASN A 344 -29.26 -10.53 10.92
N ALA A 345 -29.84 -9.68 11.76
CA ALA A 345 -29.84 -9.87 13.20
C ALA A 345 -30.09 -11.35 13.57
N VAL A 346 -29.48 -11.76 14.69
CA VAL A 346 -29.57 -13.07 15.34
C VAL A 346 -28.44 -14.05 14.98
N LEU A 347 -27.16 -13.68 15.14
CA LEU A 347 -26.12 -14.61 15.64
C LEU A 347 -25.02 -13.85 16.40
N SER A 348 -24.99 -14.08 17.71
CA SER A 348 -23.86 -13.95 18.64
C SER A 348 -23.00 -12.67 18.61
N GLU A 349 -23.21 -11.83 19.63
CA GLU A 349 -22.41 -10.68 20.05
C GLU A 349 -20.96 -11.02 20.50
N LYS A 350 -20.45 -12.19 20.13
CA LYS A 350 -19.08 -12.65 20.40
C LYS A 350 -18.43 -13.07 19.09
N ALA A 351 -17.46 -12.27 18.64
CA ALA A 351 -16.62 -12.42 17.44
C ALA A 351 -17.14 -11.83 16.11
N SER A 352 -17.64 -10.58 16.11
CA SER A 352 -17.56 -9.76 14.88
C SER A 352 -16.13 -9.26 14.72
N THR A 353 -15.23 -10.14 14.26
CA THR A 353 -13.85 -9.76 13.98
C THR A 353 -13.86 -8.86 12.75
N LYS A 354 -13.68 -7.55 12.96
CA LYS A 354 -13.60 -6.59 11.87
C LYS A 354 -12.28 -6.80 11.14
N LEU A 355 -12.36 -7.27 9.89
CA LEU A 355 -11.18 -7.48 9.05
C LEU A 355 -10.75 -6.16 8.43
N TYR A 356 -9.47 -5.84 8.57
CA TYR A 356 -8.85 -4.70 7.92
C TYR A 356 -7.75 -5.17 6.97
N PHE A 357 -7.66 -4.53 5.81
CA PHE A 357 -6.59 -4.72 4.85
C PHE A 357 -5.81 -3.42 4.73
N THR A 358 -4.49 -3.47 4.73
CA THR A 358 -3.66 -2.26 4.60
C THR A 358 -2.83 -2.32 3.32
N ALA A 359 -2.65 -1.20 2.62
CA ALA A 359 -1.82 -1.10 1.43
C ALA A 359 -0.87 0.10 1.49
N GLU A 360 0.36 -0.08 0.99
CA GLU A 360 1.30 1.03 0.84
C GLU A 360 0.96 1.85 -0.41
N ILE A 361 0.60 3.12 -0.22
CA ILE A 361 0.46 4.07 -1.33
C ILE A 361 1.76 4.86 -1.45
N LYS A 362 2.25 5.02 -2.67
CA LYS A 362 3.32 5.97 -2.96
C LYS A 362 2.71 7.21 -3.60
N VAL A 363 3.03 8.34 -2.99
CA VAL A 363 2.71 9.68 -3.49
C VAL A 363 3.98 10.20 -4.15
N LEU A 364 3.89 10.51 -5.45
CA LEU A 364 5.01 10.98 -6.27
C LEU A 364 4.87 12.48 -6.52
#